data_AF-A0A1D3RPB6-F1
#
_entry.id   AF-A0A1D3RPB6-F1
#
_cell.length_a   1.000
_cell.length_b   1.000
_cell.length_c   1.000
_cell.angle_alpha   90.00
_cell.angle_beta   90.00
_cell.angle_gamma   90.00
#
_symmetry.space_group_name_H-M   'P 1'
#
loop_
_entity.id
_entity.type
_entity.pdbx_description
1 polymer ?
#
loop_
_entity_poly.entity_id
_entity_poly.type
_entity_poly.pdbx_seq_one_letter_code
_entity_poly.pdbx_strand_id
1 'polypeptide(L)'
;MISAMNPCPCGYLGDPSGRCRCTSEQVSRYRAKISGPLLDRIDMHLEVPRVSHEVLRKGSAEGEETSAVIRARVIKARALAVARSGKANSLLRAKEVKQVCTLSEQGHQL
;
A
#
# COMPACT_ATOMS: atom_id res chain seq x y z
N MET A 1 -6.85 0.87 -2.85
CA MET A 1 -5.60 1.59 -3.18
C MET A 1 -4.64 1.34 -2.05
N ILE A 2 -3.36 1.10 -2.32
CA ILE A 2 -2.33 1.02 -1.28
C ILE A 2 -1.36 2.15 -1.56
N SER A 3 -1.18 3.03 -0.58
CA SER A 3 -0.32 4.20 -0.69
C SER A 3 0.62 4.24 0.53
N ALA A 4 1.82 4.76 0.31
CA ALA A 4 2.80 4.96 1.37
C ALA A 4 3.27 6.42 1.35
N MET A 5 3.53 6.97 2.54
CA MET A 5 4.10 8.29 2.72
C MET A 5 5.10 8.25 3.87
N ASN A 6 6.07 9.16 3.87
CA ASN A 6 6.92 9.34 5.05
C ASN A 6 6.11 9.98 6.19
N PRO A 7 6.44 9.71 7.47
CA PRO A 7 5.72 10.30 8.59
C PRO A 7 5.99 11.81 8.77
N CYS A 8 7.11 12.30 8.20
CA CYS A 8 7.54 13.71 8.17
C CYS A 8 8.52 13.93 6.99
N PRO A 9 8.96 15.17 6.68
CA PRO A 9 9.89 15.44 5.58
C PRO A 9 11.21 14.65 5.65
N CYS A 10 11.77 14.45 6.85
CA CYS A 10 13.01 13.69 7.01
C CYS A 10 12.82 12.17 7.12
N GLY A 11 11.58 11.69 7.27
CA GLY A 11 11.25 10.26 7.34
C GLY A 11 11.65 9.54 8.62
N TYR A 12 11.93 10.26 9.72
CA TYR A 12 12.36 9.68 11.00
C TYR A 12 11.43 9.99 12.17
N LEU A 13 10.29 10.65 11.95
CA LEU A 13 9.32 10.88 13.03
C LEU A 13 8.82 9.54 13.57
N GLY A 14 8.92 9.32 14.87
CA GLY A 14 8.58 8.05 15.53
C GLY A 14 9.71 7.02 15.54
N ASP A 15 10.84 7.28 14.88
CA ASP A 15 11.97 6.34 14.81
C ASP A 15 12.70 6.23 16.16
N PRO A 16 12.94 5.01 16.68
CA PRO A 16 13.62 4.78 17.96
C PRO A 16 15.03 5.37 18.05
N SER A 17 15.70 5.62 16.91
CA SER A 17 17.04 6.21 16.89
C SER A 17 17.07 7.69 17.27
N GLY A 18 15.91 8.36 17.39
CA GLY A 18 15.82 9.79 17.74
C GLY A 18 16.40 10.73 16.68
N ARG A 19 16.61 10.26 15.44
CA ARG A 19 17.22 11.05 14.35
C ARG A 19 16.33 12.16 13.80
N CYS A 20 15.04 12.16 14.13
CA CYS A 20 14.13 13.20 13.67
C CYS A 20 14.50 14.56 14.27
N ARG A 21 14.65 15.57 13.41
CA ARG A 21 14.88 16.97 13.82
C ARG A 21 13.76 17.90 13.33
N CYS A 22 12.68 17.34 12.81
CA CYS A 22 11.56 18.12 12.30
C CYS A 22 10.79 18.75 13.47
N THR A 23 10.43 20.03 13.33
CA THR A 23 9.50 20.68 14.25
C THR A 23 8.07 20.16 14.05
N SER A 24 7.21 20.32 15.04
CA SER A 24 5.78 20.00 14.94
C SER A 24 5.11 20.70 13.75
N GLU A 25 5.50 21.96 13.49
CA GLU A 25 5.00 22.73 12.35
C GLU A 25 5.43 22.13 11.00
N GLN A 26 6.69 21.70 10.86
CA GLN A 26 7.19 21.04 9.65
C GLN A 26 6.47 19.71 9.39
N VAL A 27 6.20 18.94 10.45
CA VAL A 27 5.43 17.69 10.37
C VAL A 27 4.00 17.97 9.89
N SER A 28 3.31 18.92 10.53
CA SER A 28 1.94 19.28 10.19
C SER A 28 1.83 19.74 8.73
N ARG A 29 2.73 20.64 8.30
CA ARG A 29 2.79 21.13 6.92
C ARG A 29 3.04 20.03 5.89
N TYR A 30 3.85 19.02 6.24
CA TYR A 30 4.12 17.89 5.34
C TYR A 30 2.89 17.00 5.16
N ARG A 31 2.21 16.65 6.26
CA ARG A 31 0.99 15.84 6.24
C ARG A 31 -0.15 16.55 5.52
N ALA A 32 -0.25 17.87 5.66
CA ALA A 32 -1.23 18.71 4.96
C ALA A 32 -1.05 18.74 3.44
N LYS A 33 0.05 18.21 2.88
CA LYS A 33 0.18 18.02 1.42
C LYS A 33 -0.81 17.00 0.86
N ILE A 34 -1.36 16.15 1.71
CA ILE A 34 -2.38 15.18 1.35
C ILE A 34 -3.73 15.79 1.69
N SER A 35 -4.62 15.85 0.70
CA SER A 35 -5.92 16.48 0.88
C SER A 35 -6.78 15.69 1.88
N GLY A 36 -7.49 16.40 2.75
CA GLY A 36 -8.46 15.80 3.68
C GLY A 36 -9.46 14.85 2.99
N PRO A 37 -10.13 15.27 1.90
CA PRO A 37 -11.06 14.40 1.16
C PRO A 37 -10.44 13.10 0.61
N LEU A 38 -9.12 13.03 0.44
CA LEU A 38 -8.44 11.79 0.06
C LEU A 38 -8.20 10.90 1.28
N LEU A 39 -7.78 11.48 2.40
CA LEU A 39 -7.57 10.77 3.66
C LEU A 39 -8.88 10.19 4.20
N ASP A 40 -9.98 10.93 4.07
CA ASP A 40 -11.32 10.50 4.48
C ASP A 40 -11.82 9.25 3.72
N ARG A 41 -11.18 8.92 2.59
CA ARG A 41 -11.49 7.74 1.76
C ARG A 41 -10.53 6.57 1.98
N ILE A 42 -9.65 6.66 2.98
CA ILE A 42 -8.73 5.59 3.34
C ILE A 42 -9.17 5.03 4.68
N ASP A 43 -9.80 3.85 4.65
CA ASP A 43 -10.36 3.21 5.84
C ASP A 43 -9.28 2.77 6.85
N MET A 44 -8.07 2.49 6.36
CA MET A 44 -6.98 1.94 7.16
C MET A 44 -5.71 2.76 7.04
N HIS A 45 -5.26 3.28 8.18
CA HIS A 45 -3.97 3.93 8.34
C HIS A 45 -3.07 3.07 9.24
N LEU A 46 -1.94 2.64 8.70
CA LEU A 46 -0.95 1.87 9.44
C LEU A 46 0.38 2.61 9.43
N GLU A 47 0.98 2.75 10.61
CA GLU A 47 2.37 3.18 10.73
C GLU A 47 3.29 1.98 10.54
N VAL A 48 4.22 2.08 9.58
CA VAL A 48 5.19 1.03 9.30
C VAL A 48 6.55 1.49 9.85
N PRO A 49 6.99 0.96 11.01
CA PRO A 49 8.28 1.34 11.56
C PRO A 49 9.42 0.83 10.68
N ARG A 50 10.59 1.44 10.82
CA ARG A 50 11.78 0.94 10.14
C ARG A 50 12.14 -0.46 10.66
N VAL A 51 12.45 -1.35 9.73
CA VAL A 51 13.00 -2.67 10.03
C VAL A 51 14.48 -2.51 10.36
N SER A 52 14.96 -3.18 11.41
CA SER A 52 16.37 -3.13 11.79
C SER A 52 17.25 -3.81 10.73
N HIS A 53 18.50 -3.37 10.60
CA HIS A 53 19.47 -4.00 9.69
C HIS A 53 19.70 -5.48 10.03
N GLU A 54 19.59 -5.87 11.30
CA GLU A 54 19.74 -7.26 11.73
C GLU A 54 18.61 -8.12 11.17
N VAL A 55 17.35 -7.67 11.26
CA VAL A 55 16.20 -8.39 10.69
C VAL A 55 16.33 -8.51 9.17
N LEU A 56 16.76 -7.43 8.50
CA LEU A 56 17.00 -7.46 7.05
C LEU A 56 18.14 -8.42 6.64
N ARG A 57 19.18 -8.56 7.48
CA ARG A 57 20.32 -9.44 7.21
C ARG A 57 20.05 -10.90 7.53
N LYS A 58 19.31 -11.19 8.61
CA LYS A 58 18.96 -12.55 9.00
C LYS A 58 18.00 -13.19 8.00
N GLY A 59 17.27 -12.38 7.23
CA GLY A 59 16.20 -12.85 6.36
C GLY A 59 15.07 -13.48 7.17
N SER A 60 14.11 -14.07 6.47
CA SER A 60 13.10 -14.92 7.08
C SER A 60 13.74 -16.22 7.60
N ALA A 61 13.33 -16.70 8.78
CA ALA A 61 13.77 -18.00 9.31
C ALA A 61 13.38 -19.18 8.39
N GLU A 62 12.35 -18.99 7.56
CA GLU A 62 11.85 -19.94 6.57
C GLU A 62 12.48 -19.71 5.18
N GLY A 63 13.41 -18.76 5.06
CA GLY A 63 13.96 -18.28 3.79
C GLY A 63 13.07 -17.24 3.10
N GLU A 64 13.64 -16.50 2.16
CA GLU A 64 12.90 -15.56 1.32
C GLU A 64 12.35 -16.25 0.07
N GLU A 65 11.13 -15.91 -0.34
CA GLU A 65 10.58 -16.42 -1.59
C GLU A 65 11.38 -15.87 -2.78
N THR A 66 11.80 -16.76 -3.67
CA THR A 66 12.53 -16.35 -4.86
C THR A 66 11.65 -15.53 -5.81
N SER A 67 12.27 -14.63 -6.57
CA SER A 67 11.55 -13.85 -7.58
C SER A 67 10.84 -14.74 -8.62
N ALA A 68 11.35 -15.96 -8.88
CA ALA A 68 10.72 -16.92 -9.78
C ALA A 68 9.38 -17.43 -9.21
N VAL A 69 9.33 -17.75 -7.92
CA VAL A 69 8.10 -18.19 -7.23
C VAL A 69 7.06 -17.05 -7.22
N ILE A 70 7.49 -15.83 -6.86
CA ILE A 70 6.61 -14.66 -6.86
C ILE A 70 6.09 -14.37 -8.27
N ARG A 71 6.95 -14.44 -9.30
CA ARG A 71 6.59 -14.24 -10.71
C ARG A 71 5.51 -15.22 -11.14
N ALA A 72 5.59 -16.49 -10.75
CA ALA A 72 4.57 -17.48 -11.09
C ALA A 72 3.18 -17.08 -10.56
N ARG A 73 3.10 -16.61 -9.30
CA ARG A 73 1.84 -16.11 -8.71
C ARG A 73 1.31 -14.87 -9.43
N VAL A 74 2.20 -13.92 -9.75
CA VAL A 74 1.83 -12.69 -10.48
C VAL A 74 1.29 -13.01 -11.88
N ILE A 75 1.93 -13.93 -12.61
CA ILE A 75 1.47 -14.35 -13.94
C ILE A 75 0.10 -15.02 -13.84
N LYS A 76 -0.10 -15.91 -12.86
CA LYS A 76 -1.39 -16.56 -12.63
C LYS A 76 -2.50 -15.54 -12.38
N ALA A 77 -2.26 -14.57 -11.49
CA ALA A 77 -3.21 -13.50 -11.21
C ALA A 77 -3.51 -12.63 -12.45
N ARG A 78 -2.47 -12.33 -13.25
CA ARG A 78 -2.63 -11.56 -14.50
C ARG A 78 -3.43 -12.31 -15.55
N ALA A 79 -3.21 -13.62 -15.70
CA ALA A 79 -3.98 -14.46 -16.61
C ALA A 79 -5.47 -14.47 -16.24
N LEU A 80 -5.81 -14.59 -14.94
CA LEU A 80 -7.18 -14.49 -14.46
C LEU A 80 -7.83 -13.14 -14.78
N ALA A 81 -7.09 -12.03 -14.60
CA ALA A 81 -7.58 -10.70 -14.95
C ALA A 81 -7.87 -10.56 -16.45
N VAL A 82 -6.96 -11.03 -17.30
CA VAL A 82 -7.12 -11.01 -18.75
C VAL A 82 -8.26 -11.91 -19.20
N ALA A 83 -8.41 -13.11 -18.64
CA ALA A 83 -9.52 -14.01 -18.95
C ALA A 83 -10.88 -13.39 -18.59
N ARG A 84 -10.98 -12.66 -17.48
CA ARG A 84 -12.21 -12.01 -17.03
C ARG A 84 -12.62 -10.80 -17.86
N SER A 85 -11.66 -10.00 -18.34
CA SER A 85 -11.97 -8.67 -18.89
C SER A 85 -11.21 -8.30 -20.17
N GLY A 86 -10.47 -9.24 -20.75
CA GLY A 86 -9.63 -9.05 -21.94
C GLY A 86 -8.38 -8.19 -21.72
N LYS A 87 -8.15 -7.68 -20.50
CA LYS A 87 -7.06 -6.74 -20.17
C LYS A 87 -6.64 -6.83 -18.70
N ALA A 88 -5.53 -6.19 -18.36
CA ALA A 88 -5.11 -6.07 -16.96
C ALA A 88 -6.08 -5.18 -16.16
N ASN A 89 -6.26 -5.48 -14.86
CA ASN A 89 -7.19 -4.75 -13.99
C ASN A 89 -6.91 -3.22 -13.97
N SER A 90 -5.65 -2.81 -14.10
CA SER A 90 -5.25 -1.39 -14.13
C SER A 90 -5.76 -0.61 -15.35
N LEU A 91 -6.21 -1.31 -16.40
CA LEU A 91 -6.74 -0.72 -17.63
C LEU A 91 -8.27 -0.68 -17.68
N LEU A 92 -8.95 -1.15 -16.62
CA LEU A 92 -10.41 -1.12 -16.55
C LEU A 92 -10.90 0.31 -16.33
N ARG A 93 -11.91 0.71 -17.10
CA ARG A 93 -12.64 1.96 -16.89
C ARG A 93 -13.71 1.78 -15.81
N ALA A 94 -14.20 2.87 -15.23
CA ALA A 94 -15.20 2.83 -14.16
C ALA A 94 -16.46 1.99 -14.51
N LYS A 95 -16.92 2.05 -15.77
CA LYS A 95 -18.06 1.24 -16.24
C LYS A 95 -17.74 -0.26 -16.23
N GLU A 96 -16.53 -0.63 -16.61
CA GLU A 96 -16.08 -2.03 -16.67
C GLU A 96 -15.87 -2.59 -15.26
N VAL A 97 -15.33 -1.78 -14.34
CA VAL A 97 -15.18 -2.16 -12.92
C VAL A 97 -16.54 -2.53 -12.31
N LYS A 98 -17.59 -1.73 -12.56
CA LYS A 98 -18.94 -2.02 -12.05
C LYS A 98 -19.52 -3.35 -12.56
N GLN A 99 -19.11 -3.81 -13.74
CA GLN A 99 -19.60 -5.07 -14.33
C GLN A 99 -18.88 -6.29 -13.75
N VAL A 100 -17.59 -6.15 -13.42
CA VAL A 100 -16.74 -7.30 -13.02
C VAL A 100 -16.49 -7.37 -11.52
N CYS A 101 -16.83 -6.31 -10.78
CA CYS A 101 -16.64 -6.17 -9.34
C CYS A 101 -17.97 -5.77 -8.68
N THR A 102 -19.04 -6.54 -8.95
CA THR A 102 -20.33 -6.35 -8.30
C THR A 102 -20.22 -6.69 -6.82
N LEU A 103 -20.64 -5.76 -5.96
CA LEU A 103 -20.70 -5.99 -4.53
C LEU A 103 -21.88 -6.91 -4.19
N SER A 104 -21.72 -7.75 -3.18
CA SER A 104 -22.85 -8.47 -2.58
C SER A 104 -23.79 -7.49 -1.87
N GLU A 105 -24.99 -7.92 -1.47
CA GLU A 105 -25.89 -7.09 -0.65
C GLU A 105 -25.21 -6.59 0.63
N GLN A 106 -24.46 -7.46 1.31
CA GLN A 106 -23.66 -7.09 2.48
C GLN A 106 -22.60 -6.03 2.14
N GLY A 107 -21.98 -6.12 0.96
CA GLY A 107 -21.00 -5.13 0.50
C GLY A 107 -21.59 -3.75 0.17
N HIS A 108 -22.91 -3.63 -0.01
CA HIS A 108 -23.58 -2.34 -0.21
C HIS A 108 -23.97 -1.63 1.10
N GLN A 109 -23.94 -2.34 2.24
CA GLN A 109 -24.37 -1.85 3.55
C GLN A 109 -23.21 -1.38 4.44
N LEU A 110 -21.97 -1.54 3.98
CA LEU A 110 -20.73 -1.02 4.59
C LEU A 110 -20.43 0.38 4.03
#